data_AF-A0A0M9G1L0-F1
#
_entry.id   AF-A0A0M9G1L0-F1
#
_cell.length_a   1.000
_cell.length_b   1.000
_cell.length_c   1.000
_cell.angle_alpha   90.00
_cell.angle_beta   90.00
_cell.angle_gamma   90.00
#
_symmetry.space_group_name_H-M   'P 1'
#
loop_
_entity.id
_entity.type
_entity.pdbx_description
1 polymer ?
#
loop_
_entity_poly.entity_id
_entity_poly.type
_entity_poly.pdbx_seq_one_letter_code
_entity_poly.pdbx_strand_id
1 'polypeptide(L)'
;MSASRTVEALLTRLRSPKNVRSPLVFWTVLVLVFMATFIISSFPLRLYTPTVGFQLRQHRQLPKPRPVSPVVTPAGSSVIEGTYHRVVVVGDLHGDLDRLRSVLRAAQVLDEVTDSWRDGCTDILVQLGDVVDRGPDAPALLQLLHRLRTEAAKAGGQVVTLSGHHEMLALMGSTSDIHPSLLEGSSGSLGFRHLYGVGGRYGRMLVEDNLAAVLIGDVVYVHGGLTATYAAYGMEQLNNELWYQGLMAASLSKHVFHSPDSPLRDRSIVAAAMQSNCGPLDEALRALSKKEGITVGAMVVGHSVMEKGKVGSWCNGRLVSADVGLSRYIEGGGYEAYVTVDPYVAPEKGKRARKTVSTASRIHAHYPLGSGVRVPSNT
;
A
#
# COMPACT_ATOMS: atom_id res chain seq x y z
N MET A 1 -0.11 -6.00 57.10
CA MET A 1 -0.33 -4.99 58.17
C MET A 1 0.87 -4.05 58.13
N SER A 2 0.85 -2.72 58.02
CA SER A 2 -0.16 -1.67 58.21
C SER A 2 0.33 -0.46 57.38
N ALA A 3 -0.36 -0.09 56.31
CA ALA A 3 -0.04 1.13 55.54
C ALA A 3 -1.30 1.74 54.88
N SER A 4 -2.48 1.53 55.47
CA SER A 4 -3.76 1.99 54.92
C SER A 4 -4.49 3.02 55.81
N ARG A 5 -3.99 3.34 57.00
CA ARG A 5 -4.72 4.19 57.96
C ARG A 5 -4.35 5.69 57.95
N THR A 6 -3.35 6.12 57.19
CA THR A 6 -2.88 7.52 57.20
C THR A 6 -3.50 8.40 56.11
N VAL A 7 -4.03 7.81 55.03
CA VAL A 7 -4.63 8.57 53.91
C VAL A 7 -6.12 8.86 54.15
N GLU A 8 -6.86 7.94 54.79
CA GLU A 8 -8.27 8.15 55.14
C GLU A 8 -8.48 9.23 56.23
N ALA A 9 -7.50 9.42 57.12
CA ALA A 9 -7.55 10.45 58.17
C ALA A 9 -7.32 11.88 57.63
N LEU A 10 -6.66 12.03 56.48
CA LEU A 10 -6.41 13.33 55.87
C LEU A 10 -7.61 13.82 55.04
N LEU A 11 -8.32 12.89 54.39
CA LEU A 11 -9.48 13.20 53.54
C LEU A 11 -10.77 13.47 54.34
N THR A 12 -10.86 12.99 55.59
CA THR A 12 -11.99 13.27 56.49
C THR A 12 -11.94 14.65 57.15
N ARG A 13 -10.78 15.34 57.15
CA ARG A 13 -10.68 16.73 57.65
C ARG A 13 -11.05 17.81 56.64
N LEU A 14 -11.22 17.47 55.37
CA LEU A 14 -11.59 18.43 54.31
C LEU A 14 -13.09 18.41 53.94
N ARG A 15 -13.88 17.53 54.56
CA ARG A 15 -15.35 17.51 54.46
C ARG A 15 -16.00 17.79 55.83
N SER A 16 -15.81 19.00 56.34
CA SER A 16 -16.65 19.54 57.41
C SER A 16 -17.37 20.78 56.90
N PRO A 17 -18.72 20.77 56.76
CA PRO A 17 -19.48 21.88 56.23
C PRO A 17 -19.81 22.92 57.33
N LYS A 18 -18.82 23.29 58.16
CA LYS A 18 -18.96 24.34 59.18
C LYS A 18 -17.64 25.09 59.34
N ASN A 19 -17.56 26.25 58.68
CA ASN A 19 -16.79 27.46 59.01
C ASN A 19 -16.13 28.12 57.78
N VAL A 20 -16.95 28.76 56.95
CA VAL A 20 -16.48 29.86 56.09
C VAL A 20 -17.35 31.08 56.39
N ARG A 21 -16.98 31.82 57.43
CA ARG A 21 -17.48 33.19 57.69
C ARG A 21 -16.42 34.00 58.44
N SER A 22 -15.24 34.17 57.85
CA SER A 22 -14.42 35.34 58.16
C SER A 22 -14.24 36.15 56.86
N PRO A 23 -14.69 37.42 56.83
CA PRO A 23 -14.46 38.31 55.68
C PRO A 23 -12.97 38.40 55.32
N LEU A 24 -12.11 38.23 56.31
CA LEU A 24 -10.65 38.26 56.17
C LEU A 24 -10.10 37.20 55.21
N VAL A 25 -10.63 35.98 55.23
CA VAL A 25 -10.18 34.88 54.35
C VAL A 25 -10.65 35.12 52.91
N PHE A 26 -11.85 35.65 52.72
CA PHE A 26 -12.36 36.01 51.40
C PHE A 26 -11.52 37.12 50.76
N TRP A 27 -11.24 38.19 51.51
CA TRP A 27 -10.43 39.31 51.01
C TRP A 27 -8.96 38.94 50.78
N THR A 28 -8.37 38.04 51.58
CA THR A 28 -6.99 37.56 51.33
C THR A 28 -6.89 36.71 50.06
N VAL A 29 -7.85 35.81 49.82
CA VAL A 29 -7.89 35.04 48.56
C VAL A 29 -8.10 35.96 47.36
N LEU A 30 -8.99 36.95 47.47
CA LEU A 30 -9.26 37.90 46.38
C LEU A 30 -8.01 38.73 46.03
N VAL A 31 -7.28 39.23 47.03
CA VAL A 31 -6.02 40.00 46.81
C VAL A 31 -4.94 39.11 46.19
N LEU A 32 -4.80 37.86 46.62
CA LEU A 32 -3.83 36.93 46.04
C LEU A 32 -4.15 36.61 44.58
N VAL A 33 -5.42 36.44 44.22
CA VAL A 33 -5.84 36.25 42.81
C VAL A 33 -5.56 37.50 41.99
N PHE A 34 -5.86 38.69 42.51
CA PHE A 34 -5.61 39.95 41.80
C PHE A 34 -4.10 40.22 41.59
N MET A 35 -3.28 39.95 42.61
CA MET A 35 -1.82 40.03 42.50
C MET A 35 -1.26 39.04 41.49
N ALA A 36 -1.78 37.80 41.46
CA ALA A 36 -1.37 36.80 40.47
C ALA A 36 -1.73 37.25 39.04
N THR A 37 -2.93 37.82 38.83
CA THR A 37 -3.32 38.34 37.50
C THR A 37 -2.51 39.57 37.09
N PHE A 38 -2.15 40.45 38.03
CA PHE A 38 -1.34 41.64 37.74
C PHE A 38 0.12 41.28 37.43
N ILE A 39 0.70 40.28 38.11
CA ILE A 39 2.04 39.77 37.78
C ILE A 39 2.05 39.15 36.38
N ILE A 40 1.01 38.40 35.99
CA ILE A 40 0.89 37.81 34.65
C ILE A 40 0.71 38.90 33.57
N SER A 41 0.02 40.01 33.86
CA SER A 41 -0.20 41.11 32.90
C SER A 41 0.94 42.13 32.80
N SER A 42 1.87 42.15 33.77
CA SER A 42 2.98 43.11 33.82
C SER A 42 4.27 42.57 33.20
N PHE A 43 4.34 41.27 32.90
CA PHE A 43 5.40 40.73 32.06
C PHE A 43 5.13 41.16 30.61
N PRO A 44 6.07 41.83 29.93
CA PRO A 44 5.93 42.07 28.50
C PRO A 44 5.89 40.68 27.84
N LEU A 45 4.71 40.28 27.38
CA LEU A 45 4.55 39.27 26.36
C LEU A 45 5.33 39.80 25.15
N ARG A 46 6.63 39.52 25.12
CA ARG A 46 7.37 39.38 23.87
C ARG A 46 6.53 38.37 23.11
N LEU A 47 5.76 38.90 22.18
CA LEU A 47 5.16 38.16 21.08
C LEU A 47 6.29 37.33 20.51
N TYR A 48 6.42 36.11 21.00
CA TYR A 48 6.97 35.02 20.26
C TYR A 48 5.94 34.84 19.16
N THR A 49 6.03 35.66 18.13
CA THR A 49 5.61 35.23 16.81
C THR A 49 6.55 34.07 16.54
N PRO A 50 6.10 32.80 16.57
CA PRO A 50 6.69 31.92 15.58
C PRO A 50 6.33 32.64 14.29
N THR A 51 7.32 33.29 13.67
CA THR A 51 7.40 33.20 12.23
C THR A 51 7.31 31.71 11.96
N VAL A 52 6.08 31.23 11.79
CA VAL A 52 5.76 30.20 10.82
C VAL A 52 6.19 30.85 9.51
N GLY A 53 7.51 30.89 9.33
CA GLY A 53 8.07 30.79 8.01
C GLY A 53 7.37 29.56 7.49
N PHE A 54 6.51 29.78 6.51
CA PHE A 54 6.26 28.81 5.49
C PHE A 54 7.64 28.52 4.88
N GLN A 55 8.49 27.79 5.60
CA GLN A 55 9.46 26.92 5.00
C GLN A 55 8.55 25.96 4.25
N LEU A 56 8.27 26.32 2.99
CA LEU A 56 8.16 25.36 1.91
C LEU A 56 8.97 24.17 2.35
N ARG A 57 8.30 23.04 2.64
CA ARG A 57 8.96 21.76 2.90
C ARG A 57 10.13 21.74 1.94
N GLN A 58 11.35 21.96 2.45
CA GLN A 58 12.51 21.70 1.63
C GLN A 58 12.30 20.25 1.28
N HIS A 59 12.03 19.97 0.01
CA HIS A 59 11.96 18.62 -0.50
C HIS A 59 13.15 17.93 0.12
N ARG A 60 12.90 17.04 1.09
CA ARG A 60 13.96 16.20 1.64
C ARG A 60 14.49 15.54 0.38
N GLN A 61 15.67 15.95 -0.08
CA GLN A 61 16.30 15.24 -1.18
C GLN A 61 16.36 13.82 -0.69
N LEU A 62 15.65 12.93 -1.38
CA LEU A 62 15.75 11.51 -1.09
C LEU A 62 17.24 11.19 -1.08
N PRO A 63 17.71 10.37 -0.12
CA PRO A 63 19.10 9.96 -0.11
C PRO A 63 19.47 9.50 -1.52
N LYS A 64 20.56 10.05 -2.06
CA LYS A 64 20.99 9.70 -3.42
C LYS A 64 21.00 8.18 -3.51
N PRO A 65 20.26 7.60 -4.47
CA PRO A 65 20.16 6.17 -4.58
C PRO A 65 21.57 5.59 -4.71
N ARG A 66 21.85 4.54 -3.96
CA ARG A 66 23.16 3.91 -3.98
C ARG A 66 23.35 3.28 -5.37
N PRO A 67 24.52 3.43 -5.99
CA PRO A 67 24.87 2.62 -7.15
C PRO A 67 24.99 1.18 -6.66
N VAL A 68 23.90 0.42 -6.80
CA VAL A 68 23.93 -1.03 -6.58
C VAL A 68 24.35 -1.62 -7.92
N SER A 69 25.37 -2.48 -7.93
CA SER A 69 25.59 -3.40 -9.05
C SER A 69 24.26 -4.06 -9.41
N PRO A 70 23.97 -4.38 -10.69
CA PRO A 70 22.71 -4.99 -11.08
C PRO A 70 22.51 -6.26 -10.26
N VAL A 71 21.68 -6.16 -9.23
CA VAL A 71 21.21 -7.32 -8.50
C VAL A 71 20.06 -7.83 -9.34
N VAL A 72 20.20 -9.03 -9.88
CA VAL A 72 19.04 -9.74 -10.40
C VAL A 72 18.18 -10.07 -9.18
N THR A 73 17.11 -9.31 -8.95
CA THR A 73 16.16 -9.62 -7.89
C THR A 73 15.54 -11.00 -8.16
N PRO A 74 15.38 -11.87 -7.15
CA PRO A 74 14.75 -13.18 -7.34
C PRO A 74 13.33 -13.11 -7.92
N ALA A 75 12.66 -11.97 -7.76
CA ALA A 75 11.31 -11.70 -8.23
C ALA A 75 11.16 -11.66 -9.76
N GLY A 76 12.26 -11.70 -10.52
CA GLY A 76 12.26 -11.71 -11.98
C GLY A 76 12.45 -10.33 -12.60
N SER A 77 12.16 -10.21 -13.91
CA SER A 77 12.31 -8.95 -14.64
C SER A 77 11.25 -7.93 -14.23
N SER A 78 11.67 -6.69 -14.03
CA SER A 78 10.78 -5.55 -13.74
C SER A 78 10.32 -4.80 -15.00
N VAL A 79 10.87 -5.15 -16.16
CA VAL A 79 10.40 -4.72 -17.47
C VAL A 79 10.10 -5.98 -18.27
N ILE A 80 8.84 -6.18 -18.64
CA ILE A 80 8.37 -7.38 -19.34
C ILE A 80 7.95 -6.97 -20.75
N GLU A 81 8.72 -7.47 -21.72
CA GLU A 81 8.45 -7.37 -23.14
C GLU A 81 8.19 -8.76 -23.70
N GLY A 82 7.39 -8.84 -24.77
CA GLY A 82 7.14 -10.10 -25.47
C GLY A 82 5.67 -10.36 -25.73
N THR A 83 5.39 -11.59 -26.17
CA THR A 83 4.04 -12.04 -26.51
C THR A 83 3.38 -12.68 -25.30
N TYR A 84 2.25 -12.11 -24.89
CA TYR A 84 1.32 -12.66 -23.91
C TYR A 84 -0.10 -12.44 -24.43
N HIS A 85 -1.06 -13.21 -23.94
CA HIS A 85 -2.44 -13.06 -24.40
C HIS A 85 -3.11 -11.80 -23.81
N ARG A 86 -2.96 -11.56 -22.50
CA ARG A 86 -3.35 -10.33 -21.81
C ARG A 86 -2.66 -10.26 -20.43
N VAL A 87 -2.73 -9.11 -19.79
CA VAL A 87 -2.42 -8.98 -18.36
C VAL A 87 -3.73 -9.05 -17.57
N VAL A 88 -3.78 -9.88 -16.53
CA VAL A 88 -4.86 -9.93 -15.52
C VAL A 88 -4.34 -9.29 -14.25
N VAL A 89 -5.06 -8.30 -13.71
CA VAL A 89 -4.63 -7.51 -12.56
C VAL A 89 -5.62 -7.70 -11.41
N VAL A 90 -5.08 -8.01 -10.24
CA VAL A 90 -5.83 -8.21 -8.99
C VAL A 90 -5.31 -7.22 -7.94
N GLY A 91 -6.25 -6.52 -7.29
CA GLY A 91 -5.96 -5.56 -6.23
C GLY A 91 -5.61 -6.21 -4.89
N ASP A 92 -5.76 -5.41 -3.84
CA ASP A 92 -5.39 -5.71 -2.46
C ASP A 92 -6.25 -6.86 -1.89
N LEU A 93 -5.58 -7.85 -1.29
CA LEU A 93 -6.21 -9.11 -0.84
C LEU A 93 -6.37 -9.19 0.67
N HIS A 94 -5.51 -8.51 1.44
CA HIS A 94 -5.62 -8.36 2.89
C HIS A 94 -6.02 -9.66 3.61
N GLY A 95 -5.30 -10.75 3.32
CA GLY A 95 -5.52 -12.05 3.97
C GLY A 95 -6.81 -12.81 3.59
N ASP A 96 -7.46 -12.50 2.46
CA ASP A 96 -8.68 -13.19 1.99
C ASP A 96 -8.41 -14.11 0.79
N LEU A 97 -8.18 -15.41 1.07
CA LEU A 97 -7.84 -16.40 0.04
C LEU A 97 -8.99 -16.70 -0.92
N ASP A 98 -10.22 -16.73 -0.41
CA ASP A 98 -11.39 -17.05 -1.23
C ASP A 98 -11.62 -15.98 -2.30
N ARG A 99 -11.30 -14.71 -1.99
CA ARG A 99 -11.39 -13.61 -2.95
C ARG A 99 -10.38 -13.74 -4.08
N LEU A 100 -9.13 -14.13 -3.78
CA LEU A 100 -8.16 -14.42 -4.82
C LEU A 100 -8.65 -15.56 -5.72
N ARG A 101 -9.09 -16.68 -5.14
CA ARG A 101 -9.59 -17.84 -5.90
C ARG A 101 -10.76 -17.46 -6.80
N SER A 102 -11.75 -16.78 -6.24
CA SER A 102 -12.96 -16.38 -6.97
C SER A 102 -12.62 -15.49 -8.17
N VAL A 103 -11.77 -14.47 -7.96
CA VAL A 103 -11.33 -13.58 -9.03
C VAL A 103 -10.51 -14.32 -10.09
N LEU A 104 -9.57 -15.18 -9.70
CA LEU A 104 -8.75 -15.90 -10.66
C LEU A 104 -9.54 -16.94 -11.47
N ARG A 105 -10.56 -17.59 -10.89
CA ARG A 105 -11.49 -18.46 -11.62
C ARG A 105 -12.37 -17.68 -12.57
N ALA A 106 -12.91 -16.54 -12.14
CA ALA A 106 -13.67 -15.65 -13.00
C ALA A 106 -12.83 -15.05 -14.15
N ALA A 107 -11.53 -14.84 -13.92
CA ALA A 107 -10.57 -14.47 -14.96
C ALA A 107 -10.08 -15.68 -15.78
N GLN A 108 -10.48 -16.89 -15.42
CA GLN A 108 -10.06 -18.17 -15.99
C GLN A 108 -8.54 -18.38 -15.97
N VAL A 109 -7.85 -17.84 -14.97
CA VAL A 109 -6.42 -18.07 -14.75
C VAL A 109 -6.17 -19.36 -13.97
N LEU A 110 -7.09 -19.70 -13.06
CA LEU A 110 -6.98 -20.81 -12.13
C LEU A 110 -8.00 -21.90 -12.47
N ASP A 111 -7.56 -23.15 -12.39
CA ASP A 111 -8.42 -24.33 -12.55
C ASP A 111 -9.46 -24.41 -11.42
N GLU A 112 -10.71 -24.68 -11.81
CA GLU A 112 -11.88 -24.65 -10.91
C GLU A 112 -11.78 -25.64 -9.74
N VAL A 113 -11.08 -26.77 -9.93
CA VAL A 113 -11.06 -27.88 -8.97
C VAL A 113 -9.77 -27.90 -8.15
N THR A 114 -8.63 -27.60 -8.78
CA THR A 114 -7.31 -27.90 -8.21
C THR A 114 -6.57 -26.69 -7.63
N ASP A 115 -7.06 -25.47 -7.88
CA ASP A 115 -6.32 -24.23 -7.63
C ASP A 115 -4.98 -24.13 -8.37
N SER A 116 -4.78 -24.93 -9.42
CA SER A 116 -3.58 -24.85 -10.26
C SER A 116 -3.73 -23.80 -11.36
N TRP A 117 -2.61 -23.28 -11.84
CA TRP A 117 -2.60 -22.48 -13.07
C TRP A 117 -3.21 -23.28 -14.22
N ARG A 118 -4.14 -22.70 -14.97
CA ARG A 118 -4.85 -23.40 -16.04
C ARG A 118 -3.89 -23.77 -17.18
N ASP A 119 -3.96 -25.02 -17.63
CA ASP A 119 -3.15 -25.51 -18.76
C ASP A 119 -3.34 -24.65 -20.01
N GLY A 120 -2.21 -24.31 -20.66
CA GLY A 120 -2.19 -23.48 -21.87
C GLY A 120 -2.49 -21.99 -21.65
N CYS A 121 -2.71 -21.55 -20.41
CA CYS A 121 -2.90 -20.14 -20.09
C CYS A 121 -1.55 -19.38 -20.16
N THR A 122 -1.44 -18.44 -21.10
CA THR A 122 -0.26 -17.60 -21.31
C THR A 122 -0.49 -16.14 -20.87
N ASP A 123 -1.47 -15.93 -20.00
CA ASP A 123 -1.74 -14.63 -19.39
C ASP A 123 -0.61 -14.25 -18.41
N ILE A 124 -0.42 -12.95 -18.19
CA ILE A 124 0.39 -12.44 -17.09
C ILE A 124 -0.54 -12.04 -15.94
N LEU A 125 -0.41 -12.64 -14.77
CA LEU A 125 -1.08 -12.18 -13.55
C LEU A 125 -0.22 -11.12 -12.86
N VAL A 126 -0.79 -9.95 -12.56
CA VAL A 126 -0.20 -8.93 -11.69
C VAL A 126 -1.06 -8.79 -10.43
N GLN A 127 -0.50 -9.16 -9.28
CA GLN A 127 -1.09 -8.87 -7.97
C GLN A 127 -0.45 -7.59 -7.42
N LEU A 128 -1.26 -6.60 -7.03
CA LEU A 128 -0.82 -5.23 -6.77
C LEU A 128 -0.27 -4.96 -5.34
N GLY A 129 0.01 -5.97 -4.53
CA GLY A 129 0.46 -5.83 -3.14
C GLY A 129 -0.66 -5.85 -2.10
N ASP A 130 -0.30 -5.66 -0.82
CA ASP A 130 -1.17 -5.83 0.34
C ASP A 130 -1.93 -7.18 0.29
N VAL A 131 -1.14 -8.26 0.18
CA VAL A 131 -1.58 -9.65 0.22
C VAL A 131 -1.80 -10.11 1.66
N VAL A 132 -0.91 -9.67 2.55
CA VAL A 132 -0.89 -10.01 3.97
C VAL A 132 -1.58 -8.93 4.80
N ASP A 133 -1.79 -9.23 6.09
CA ASP A 133 -2.59 -8.47 7.07
C ASP A 133 -4.06 -8.89 7.13
N ARG A 134 -4.80 -8.28 8.08
CA ARG A 134 -6.25 -8.24 8.32
C ARG A 134 -7.00 -9.57 8.32
N GLY A 135 -6.97 -10.32 7.23
CA GLY A 135 -7.54 -11.65 7.10
C GLY A 135 -6.61 -12.77 7.60
N PRO A 136 -7.17 -13.95 7.91
CA PRO A 136 -6.45 -15.08 8.48
C PRO A 136 -5.67 -15.89 7.43
N ASP A 137 -5.90 -15.68 6.13
CA ASP A 137 -5.40 -16.60 5.10
C ASP A 137 -4.08 -16.18 4.47
N ALA A 138 -3.40 -15.15 5.01
CA ALA A 138 -2.13 -14.67 4.51
C ALA A 138 -1.09 -15.79 4.26
N PRO A 139 -0.88 -16.79 5.15
CA PRO A 139 0.00 -17.92 4.88
C PRO A 139 -0.37 -18.72 3.62
N ALA A 140 -1.65 -18.94 3.39
CA ALA A 140 -2.14 -19.76 2.28
C ALA A 140 -2.13 -18.97 0.96
N LEU A 141 -2.42 -17.67 1.01
CA LEU A 141 -2.25 -16.74 -0.12
C LEU A 141 -0.81 -16.71 -0.63
N LEU A 142 0.17 -16.50 0.28
CA LEU A 142 1.59 -16.48 -0.09
C LEU A 142 2.03 -17.80 -0.72
N GLN A 143 1.61 -18.93 -0.14
CA GLN A 143 1.91 -20.26 -0.68
C GLN A 143 1.27 -20.50 -2.06
N LEU A 144 0.02 -20.08 -2.25
CA LEU A 144 -0.67 -20.20 -3.53
C LEU A 144 0.01 -19.35 -4.60
N LEU A 145 0.27 -18.07 -4.34
CA LEU A 145 0.93 -17.18 -5.30
C LEU A 145 2.34 -17.68 -5.65
N HIS A 146 3.12 -18.11 -4.66
CA HIS A 146 4.45 -18.69 -4.88
C HIS A 146 4.40 -19.94 -5.76
N ARG A 147 3.44 -20.85 -5.52
CA ARG A 147 3.23 -22.04 -6.36
C ARG A 147 2.84 -21.65 -7.80
N LEU A 148 1.87 -20.74 -7.94
CA LEU A 148 1.36 -20.30 -9.24
C LEU A 148 2.45 -19.68 -10.11
N ARG A 149 3.47 -19.02 -9.54
CA ARG A 149 4.64 -18.54 -10.31
C ARG A 149 5.32 -19.66 -11.09
N THR A 150 5.52 -20.80 -10.45
CA THR A 150 6.17 -21.96 -11.07
C THR A 150 5.26 -22.62 -12.10
N GLU A 151 3.97 -22.76 -11.81
CA GLU A 151 2.99 -23.38 -12.71
C GLU A 151 2.76 -22.51 -13.97
N ALA A 152 2.60 -21.19 -13.80
CA ALA A 152 2.46 -20.24 -14.89
C ALA A 152 3.66 -20.29 -15.84
N ALA A 153 4.88 -20.25 -15.30
CA ALA A 153 6.09 -20.31 -16.10
C ALA A 153 6.18 -21.58 -16.96
N LYS A 154 5.70 -22.73 -16.44
CA LYS A 154 5.65 -23.99 -17.19
C LYS A 154 4.62 -23.96 -18.32
N ALA A 155 3.52 -23.23 -18.13
CA ALA A 155 2.46 -23.07 -19.12
C ALA A 155 2.72 -21.94 -20.14
N GLY A 156 3.82 -21.19 -19.98
CA GLY A 156 4.14 -20.02 -20.80
C GLY A 156 3.44 -18.73 -20.37
N GLY A 157 2.80 -18.72 -19.19
CA GLY A 157 2.29 -17.53 -18.51
C GLY A 157 3.29 -17.00 -17.50
N GLN A 158 2.88 -15.99 -16.74
CA GLN A 158 3.72 -15.40 -15.70
C GLN A 158 2.88 -14.89 -14.52
N VAL A 159 3.43 -14.98 -13.31
CA VAL A 159 2.86 -14.34 -12.12
C VAL A 159 3.86 -13.30 -11.62
N VAL A 160 3.38 -12.07 -11.47
CA VAL A 160 4.10 -10.94 -10.89
C VAL A 160 3.33 -10.50 -9.66
N THR A 161 3.98 -10.54 -8.50
CA THR A 161 3.43 -9.99 -7.26
C THR A 161 4.19 -8.71 -6.92
N LEU A 162 3.46 -7.68 -6.53
CA LEU A 162 4.05 -6.44 -6.07
C LEU A 162 4.06 -6.41 -4.55
N SER A 163 5.01 -5.68 -3.97
CA SER A 163 4.96 -5.34 -2.57
C SER A 163 3.98 -4.19 -2.41
N GLY A 164 3.09 -4.30 -1.44
CA GLY A 164 2.44 -3.18 -0.81
C GLY A 164 3.14 -2.80 0.48
N HIS A 165 2.52 -1.90 1.24
CA HIS A 165 3.10 -1.46 2.50
C HIS A 165 2.90 -2.47 3.63
N HIS A 166 1.87 -3.32 3.55
CA HIS A 166 1.63 -4.36 4.55
C HIS A 166 2.66 -5.49 4.47
N GLU A 167 3.19 -5.83 3.29
CA GLU A 167 4.33 -6.75 3.13
C GLU A 167 5.55 -6.24 3.93
N MET A 168 5.85 -4.94 3.84
CA MET A 168 6.96 -4.33 4.56
C MET A 168 6.70 -4.30 6.07
N LEU A 169 5.49 -3.94 6.50
CA LEU A 169 5.09 -3.95 7.91
C LEU A 169 5.23 -5.36 8.52
N ALA A 170 4.79 -6.39 7.80
CA ALA A 170 4.91 -7.78 8.22
C ALA A 170 6.39 -8.22 8.33
N LEU A 171 7.22 -7.88 7.35
CA LEU A 171 8.68 -8.14 7.38
C LEU A 171 9.39 -7.51 8.58
N MET A 172 8.96 -6.32 8.98
CA MET A 172 9.49 -5.63 10.16
C MET A 172 8.87 -6.13 11.48
N GLY A 173 7.91 -7.05 11.37
CA GLY A 173 7.26 -7.69 12.50
C GLY A 173 6.25 -6.81 13.22
N SER A 174 5.64 -5.87 12.50
CA SER A 174 4.48 -5.12 12.96
C SER A 174 3.29 -6.06 13.06
N THR A 175 2.54 -6.00 14.16
CA THR A 175 1.37 -6.84 14.40
C THR A 175 0.06 -6.06 14.50
N SER A 176 0.08 -4.75 14.24
CA SER A 176 -1.07 -3.85 14.47
C SER A 176 -2.31 -4.23 13.65
N ASP A 177 -2.11 -4.64 12.40
CA ASP A 177 -3.19 -4.96 11.46
C ASP A 177 -3.32 -6.47 11.22
N ILE A 178 -2.61 -7.30 12.00
CA ILE A 178 -2.59 -8.76 11.79
C ILE A 178 -3.82 -9.40 12.44
N HIS A 179 -4.47 -10.29 11.70
CA HIS A 179 -5.62 -11.04 12.21
C HIS A 179 -5.26 -11.79 13.51
N PRO A 180 -6.10 -11.76 14.56
CA PRO A 180 -5.80 -12.40 15.84
C PRO A 180 -5.44 -13.88 15.74
N SER A 181 -6.12 -14.64 14.88
CA SER A 181 -5.82 -16.08 14.71
C SER A 181 -4.42 -16.36 14.18
N LEU A 182 -3.82 -15.44 13.42
CA LEU A 182 -2.43 -15.57 12.95
C LEU A 182 -1.44 -15.35 14.09
N LEU A 183 -1.75 -14.45 15.03
CA LEU A 183 -0.95 -14.27 16.23
C LEU A 183 -1.09 -15.47 17.17
N GLU A 184 -2.30 -15.95 17.40
CA GLU A 184 -2.55 -17.15 18.21
C GLU A 184 -1.85 -18.38 17.63
N GLY A 185 -2.02 -18.65 16.33
CA GLY A 185 -1.40 -19.77 15.63
C GLY A 185 0.13 -19.68 15.51
N SER A 186 0.70 -18.50 15.76
CA SER A 186 2.15 -18.28 15.78
C SER A 186 2.73 -18.08 17.18
N SER A 187 2.00 -18.45 18.24
CA SER A 187 2.46 -18.27 19.64
C SER A 187 2.78 -16.80 19.98
N GLY A 188 1.95 -15.89 19.48
CA GLY A 188 2.03 -14.45 19.70
C GLY A 188 3.04 -13.74 18.78
N SER A 189 3.31 -12.47 19.09
CA SER A 189 4.13 -11.59 18.24
C SER A 189 5.55 -12.13 17.98
N LEU A 190 6.12 -12.91 18.90
CA LEU A 190 7.46 -13.48 18.72
C LEU A 190 7.51 -14.53 17.61
N GLY A 191 6.55 -15.46 17.57
CA GLY A 191 6.52 -16.45 16.50
C GLY A 191 5.98 -15.86 15.19
N PHE A 192 5.12 -14.83 15.23
CA PHE A 192 4.81 -14.04 14.03
C PHE A 192 6.08 -13.45 13.42
N ARG A 193 6.92 -12.78 14.23
CA ARG A 193 8.22 -12.24 13.80
C ARG A 193 9.16 -13.32 13.26
N HIS A 194 9.14 -14.51 13.86
CA HIS A 194 9.93 -15.65 13.38
C HIS A 194 9.49 -16.13 12.00
N LEU A 195 8.19 -16.13 11.71
CA LEU A 195 7.62 -16.61 10.44
C LEU A 195 7.69 -15.57 9.32
N TYR A 196 7.39 -14.30 9.64
CA TYR A 196 7.25 -13.21 8.67
C TYR A 196 8.47 -12.30 8.58
N GLY A 197 9.40 -12.32 9.54
CA GLY A 197 10.66 -11.60 9.42
C GLY A 197 11.54 -12.17 8.29
N VAL A 198 12.55 -11.41 7.86
CA VAL A 198 13.39 -11.69 6.66
C VAL A 198 13.87 -13.14 6.51
N GLY A 199 14.29 -13.78 7.60
CA GLY A 199 14.77 -15.18 7.57
C GLY A 199 13.66 -16.24 7.70
N GLY A 200 12.44 -15.82 8.01
CA GLY A 200 11.28 -16.65 8.23
C GLY A 200 10.71 -17.23 6.93
N ARG A 201 9.90 -18.28 7.07
CA ARG A 201 9.30 -18.99 5.93
C ARG A 201 8.54 -18.05 5.00
N TYR A 202 7.69 -17.19 5.55
CA TYR A 202 6.89 -16.24 4.79
C TYR A 202 7.68 -14.98 4.45
N GLY A 203 8.57 -14.53 5.36
CA GLY A 203 9.43 -13.37 5.08
C GLY A 203 10.32 -13.54 3.85
N ARG A 204 10.84 -14.75 3.60
CA ARG A 204 11.56 -15.04 2.35
C ARG A 204 10.69 -14.81 1.12
N MET A 205 9.46 -15.32 1.10
CA MET A 205 8.52 -15.07 0.00
C MET A 205 8.26 -13.57 -0.18
N LEU A 206 8.08 -12.83 0.92
CA LEU A 206 7.84 -11.38 0.87
C LEU A 206 9.01 -10.60 0.24
N VAL A 207 10.25 -11.05 0.45
CA VAL A 207 11.46 -10.41 -0.10
C VAL A 207 11.78 -10.92 -1.51
N GLU A 208 11.60 -12.20 -1.77
CA GLU A 208 12.07 -12.87 -2.98
C GLU A 208 11.05 -12.83 -4.12
N ASP A 209 9.75 -12.83 -3.83
CA ASP A 209 8.74 -12.93 -4.88
C ASP A 209 8.24 -11.56 -5.37
N ASN A 210 8.45 -10.49 -4.59
CA ASN A 210 7.80 -9.20 -4.82
C ASN A 210 8.67 -8.15 -5.48
N LEU A 211 8.05 -7.37 -6.37
CA LEU A 211 8.60 -6.15 -6.98
C LEU A 211 7.96 -4.89 -6.38
N ALA A 212 8.65 -3.75 -6.39
CA ALA A 212 8.07 -2.45 -6.04
C ALA A 212 7.14 -1.93 -7.15
N ALA A 213 7.51 -2.19 -8.40
CA ALA A 213 6.73 -1.87 -9.58
C ALA A 213 7.18 -2.74 -10.76
N VAL A 214 6.30 -2.94 -11.73
CA VAL A 214 6.61 -3.62 -12.99
C VAL A 214 6.09 -2.81 -14.16
N LEU A 215 6.84 -2.79 -15.26
CA LEU A 215 6.44 -2.20 -16.53
C LEU A 215 6.20 -3.33 -17.54
N ILE A 216 4.97 -3.43 -18.06
CA ILE A 216 4.59 -4.46 -19.03
C ILE A 216 4.03 -3.75 -20.26
N GLY A 217 4.71 -3.88 -21.40
CA GLY A 217 4.41 -3.06 -22.57
C GLY A 217 4.56 -1.56 -22.27
N ASP A 218 3.47 -0.80 -22.40
CA ASP A 218 3.41 0.64 -22.12
C ASP A 218 2.67 0.98 -20.81
N VAL A 219 2.42 -0.01 -19.94
CA VAL A 219 1.67 0.18 -18.68
C VAL A 219 2.55 -0.15 -17.47
N VAL A 220 2.63 0.79 -16.53
CA VAL A 220 3.30 0.57 -15.22
C VAL A 220 2.29 0.17 -14.16
N TYR A 221 2.64 -0.84 -13.37
CA TYR A 221 1.85 -1.36 -12.26
C TYR A 221 2.61 -1.13 -10.97
N VAL A 222 1.95 -0.56 -9.97
CA VAL A 222 2.55 -0.15 -8.69
C VAL A 222 1.47 -0.18 -7.61
N HIS A 223 1.82 -0.49 -6.36
CA HIS A 223 0.80 -0.63 -5.31
C HIS A 223 0.05 0.68 -5.00
N GLY A 224 0.71 1.76 -4.60
CA GLY A 224 0.07 3.05 -4.29
C GLY A 224 0.03 4.02 -5.47
N GLY A 225 1.21 4.44 -5.91
CA GLY A 225 1.39 5.40 -6.99
C GLY A 225 2.85 5.74 -7.23
N LEU A 226 3.26 5.83 -8.48
CA LEU A 226 4.65 6.10 -8.84
C LEU A 226 4.83 7.58 -9.15
N THR A 227 5.12 8.41 -8.15
CA THR A 227 5.34 9.86 -8.36
C THR A 227 6.54 10.11 -9.28
N ALA A 228 6.60 11.28 -9.93
CA ALA A 228 7.70 11.65 -10.83
C ALA A 228 9.09 11.49 -10.19
N THR A 229 9.20 11.73 -8.87
CA THR A 229 10.43 11.55 -8.12
C THR A 229 10.90 10.09 -8.10
N TYR A 230 10.00 9.14 -7.87
CA TYR A 230 10.33 7.71 -7.88
C TYR A 230 10.38 7.13 -9.29
N ALA A 231 9.56 7.63 -10.21
CA ALA A 231 9.61 7.28 -11.63
C ALA A 231 10.99 7.54 -12.25
N ALA A 232 11.68 8.59 -11.81
CA ALA A 232 13.03 8.92 -12.26
C ALA A 232 14.10 7.89 -11.83
N TYR A 233 13.82 7.01 -10.86
CA TYR A 233 14.73 5.94 -10.46
C TYR A 233 14.78 4.85 -11.54
N GLY A 234 13.64 4.60 -12.19
CA GLY A 234 13.44 3.51 -13.15
C GLY A 234 13.18 2.18 -12.47
N MET A 235 12.69 1.21 -13.24
CA MET A 235 12.21 -0.08 -12.77
C MET A 235 13.32 -0.89 -12.09
N GLU A 236 14.50 -1.01 -12.71
CA GLU A 236 15.61 -1.78 -12.14
C GLU A 236 16.02 -1.23 -10.76
N GLN A 237 16.30 0.07 -10.69
CA GLN A 237 16.80 0.69 -9.46
C GLN A 237 15.75 0.68 -8.34
N LEU A 238 14.47 0.89 -8.69
CA LEU A 238 13.38 0.88 -7.71
C LEU A 238 13.23 -0.49 -7.05
N ASN A 239 13.29 -1.54 -7.86
CA ASN A 239 13.17 -2.92 -7.40
C ASN A 239 14.40 -3.38 -6.61
N ASN A 240 15.60 -2.96 -7.01
CA ASN A 240 16.83 -3.22 -6.26
C ASN A 240 16.80 -2.57 -4.87
N GLU A 241 16.27 -1.35 -4.77
CA GLU A 241 16.12 -0.69 -3.47
C GLU A 241 15.10 -1.43 -2.60
N LEU A 242 13.97 -1.89 -3.15
CA LEU A 242 13.00 -2.69 -2.37
C LEU A 242 13.63 -3.96 -1.83
N TRP A 243 14.30 -4.71 -2.71
CA TRP A 243 14.92 -5.97 -2.34
C TRP A 243 16.00 -5.78 -1.26
N TYR A 244 16.90 -4.80 -1.44
CA TYR A 244 17.93 -4.49 -0.44
C TYR A 244 17.31 -4.18 0.93
N GLN A 245 16.22 -3.42 0.92
CA GLN A 245 15.59 -2.98 2.15
C GLN A 245 14.80 -4.08 2.84
N GLY A 246 14.14 -4.94 2.06
CA GLY A 246 13.55 -6.19 2.53
C GLY A 246 14.59 -7.05 3.25
N LEU A 247 15.78 -7.21 2.66
CA LEU A 247 16.88 -7.96 3.28
C LEU A 247 17.42 -7.33 4.58
N MET A 248 17.52 -6.00 4.63
CA MET A 248 18.10 -5.33 5.79
C MET A 248 17.11 -5.16 6.95
N ALA A 249 15.81 -5.46 6.74
CA ALA A 249 14.74 -5.18 7.69
C ALA A 249 14.83 -3.76 8.29
N ALA A 250 15.25 -2.79 7.47
CA ALA A 250 15.63 -1.48 7.95
C ALA A 250 14.45 -0.80 8.67
N SER A 251 14.74 -0.06 9.75
CA SER A 251 13.74 0.59 10.60
C SER A 251 12.68 1.37 9.80
N LEU A 252 11.39 1.05 10.04
CA LEU A 252 10.18 1.65 9.45
C LEU A 252 10.32 3.16 9.17
N SER A 253 10.77 3.94 10.16
CA SER A 253 10.74 5.40 10.10
C SER A 253 11.84 6.05 9.26
N LYS A 254 12.87 5.31 8.87
CA LYS A 254 13.97 5.80 8.03
C LYS A 254 13.90 5.27 6.59
N HIS A 255 12.88 4.45 6.31
CA HIS A 255 12.79 3.68 5.10
C HIS A 255 12.19 4.50 3.94
N VAL A 256 12.76 4.37 2.74
CA VAL A 256 12.34 5.15 1.56
C VAL A 256 10.89 4.84 1.15
N PHE A 257 10.47 3.57 1.26
CA PHE A 257 9.10 3.10 1.02
C PHE A 257 8.14 3.31 2.21
N HIS A 258 8.55 3.99 3.27
CA HIS A 258 7.64 4.33 4.37
C HIS A 258 7.03 5.73 4.21
N SER A 259 7.60 6.57 3.34
CA SER A 259 7.09 7.92 3.13
C SER A 259 5.72 7.89 2.42
N PRO A 260 4.83 8.86 2.68
CA PRO A 260 3.50 8.91 2.05
C PRO A 260 3.52 9.04 0.53
N ASP A 261 4.61 9.55 -0.05
CA ASP A 261 4.82 9.73 -1.50
C ASP A 261 5.55 8.54 -2.14
N SER A 262 5.80 7.48 -1.38
CA SER A 262 6.49 6.30 -1.87
C SER A 262 5.58 5.40 -2.73
N PRO A 263 6.15 4.59 -3.63
CA PRO A 263 5.41 3.64 -4.46
C PRO A 263 4.45 2.73 -3.71
N LEU A 264 4.73 2.44 -2.44
CA LEU A 264 3.92 1.54 -1.61
C LEU A 264 2.81 2.26 -0.84
N ARG A 265 2.73 3.60 -0.90
CA ARG A 265 1.80 4.37 -0.05
C ARG A 265 1.19 5.59 -0.72
N ASP A 266 1.71 5.99 -1.89
CA ASP A 266 1.22 7.19 -2.57
C ASP A 266 -0.27 7.07 -2.85
N ARG A 267 -0.99 8.11 -2.47
CA ARG A 267 -2.40 8.34 -2.83
C ARG A 267 -2.56 9.64 -3.59
N SER A 268 -1.49 10.42 -3.75
CA SER A 268 -1.57 11.77 -4.28
C SER A 268 -1.95 11.79 -5.76
N ILE A 269 -1.47 10.82 -6.54
CA ILE A 269 -1.82 10.69 -7.97
C ILE A 269 -3.32 10.40 -8.14
N VAL A 270 -3.84 9.40 -7.43
CA VAL A 270 -5.27 9.04 -7.46
C VAL A 270 -6.14 10.20 -6.95
N ALA A 271 -5.77 10.79 -5.81
CA ALA A 271 -6.51 11.90 -5.22
C ALA A 271 -6.56 13.14 -6.13
N ALA A 272 -5.47 13.44 -6.85
CA ALA A 272 -5.44 14.52 -7.84
C ALA A 272 -6.34 14.18 -9.05
N ALA A 273 -6.29 12.96 -9.55
CA ALA A 273 -7.10 12.53 -10.68
C ALA A 273 -8.61 12.53 -10.39
N MET A 274 -9.01 12.19 -9.16
CA MET A 274 -10.40 12.32 -8.68
C MET A 274 -10.90 13.78 -8.74
N GLN A 275 -9.99 14.75 -8.65
CA GLN A 275 -10.25 16.18 -8.79
C GLN A 275 -10.03 16.67 -10.23
N SER A 276 -10.05 15.77 -11.21
CA SER A 276 -9.80 16.06 -12.64
C SER A 276 -8.42 16.66 -12.94
N ASN A 277 -7.44 16.47 -12.05
CA ASN A 277 -6.06 16.90 -12.25
C ASN A 277 -5.16 15.72 -12.63
N CYS A 278 -4.83 15.62 -13.92
CA CYS A 278 -3.93 14.59 -14.46
C CYS A 278 -2.44 14.99 -14.42
N GLY A 279 -2.09 16.18 -13.93
CA GLY A 279 -0.72 16.69 -13.90
C GLY A 279 0.27 15.75 -13.21
N PRO A 280 0.01 15.26 -11.98
CA PRO A 280 0.91 14.33 -11.29
C PRO A 280 1.15 13.02 -12.05
N LEU A 281 0.10 12.46 -12.67
CA LEU A 281 0.21 11.28 -13.53
C LEU A 281 1.09 11.59 -14.75
N ASP A 282 0.83 12.70 -15.43
CA ASP A 282 1.55 13.08 -16.65
C ASP A 282 3.04 13.30 -16.36
N GLU A 283 3.39 13.90 -15.22
CA GLU A 283 4.77 14.06 -14.77
C GLU A 283 5.43 12.72 -14.48
N ALA A 284 4.74 11.82 -13.79
CA ALA A 284 5.21 10.47 -13.51
C ALA A 284 5.50 9.66 -14.78
N LEU A 285 4.53 9.59 -15.70
CA LEU A 285 4.66 8.84 -16.94
C LEU A 285 5.76 9.41 -17.84
N ARG A 286 5.91 10.75 -17.91
CA ARG A 286 7.02 11.38 -18.64
C ARG A 286 8.38 11.06 -18.03
N ALA A 287 8.50 11.12 -16.70
CA ALA A 287 9.74 10.82 -16.00
C ALA A 287 10.15 9.35 -16.22
N LEU A 288 9.20 8.42 -16.10
CA LEU A 288 9.45 7.00 -16.33
C LEU A 288 9.79 6.74 -17.81
N SER A 289 9.03 7.32 -18.75
CA SER A 289 9.30 7.15 -20.18
C SER A 289 10.72 7.60 -20.56
N LYS A 290 11.16 8.73 -20.00
CA LYS A 290 12.52 9.23 -20.19
C LYS A 290 13.57 8.27 -19.61
N LYS A 291 13.27 7.65 -18.47
CA LYS A 291 14.20 6.77 -17.75
C LYS A 291 14.34 5.41 -18.41
N GLU A 292 13.25 4.81 -18.86
CA GLU A 292 13.22 3.49 -19.51
C GLU A 292 13.52 3.57 -21.02
N GLY A 293 13.46 4.75 -21.62
CA GLY A 293 13.66 4.92 -23.06
C GLY A 293 12.51 4.40 -23.92
N ILE A 294 11.36 4.10 -23.31
CA ILE A 294 10.12 3.67 -23.97
C ILE A 294 8.96 4.58 -23.57
N THR A 295 7.94 4.69 -24.42
CA THR A 295 6.74 5.47 -24.07
C THR A 295 5.88 4.67 -23.09
N VAL A 296 5.67 5.21 -21.89
CA VAL A 296 4.71 4.68 -20.90
C VAL A 296 3.42 5.48 -20.97
N GLY A 297 2.32 4.80 -21.28
CA GLY A 297 1.02 5.38 -21.57
C GLY A 297 0.04 5.39 -20.40
N ALA A 298 0.17 4.45 -19.46
CA ALA A 298 -0.78 4.30 -18.36
C ALA A 298 -0.15 3.77 -17.06
N MET A 299 -0.86 3.97 -15.95
CA MET A 299 -0.53 3.49 -14.61
C MET A 299 -1.73 2.75 -14.00
N VAL A 300 -1.48 1.57 -13.44
CA VAL A 300 -2.47 0.78 -12.68
C VAL A 300 -2.03 0.65 -11.23
N VAL A 301 -2.93 0.95 -10.30
CA VAL A 301 -2.64 1.01 -8.86
C VAL A 301 -3.65 0.28 -7.99
N GLY A 302 -3.23 -0.11 -6.78
CA GLY A 302 -4.06 -0.63 -5.69
C GLY A 302 -4.19 0.41 -4.57
N HIS A 303 -4.10 -0.02 -3.30
CA HIS A 303 -3.98 0.75 -2.05
C HIS A 303 -5.17 1.67 -1.67
N SER A 304 -5.71 2.38 -2.65
CA SER A 304 -6.83 3.30 -2.51
C SER A 304 -8.13 2.57 -2.77
N VAL A 305 -8.72 2.04 -1.71
CA VAL A 305 -10.03 1.37 -1.75
C VAL A 305 -11.07 2.27 -2.42
N MET A 306 -11.60 1.78 -3.54
CA MET A 306 -12.62 2.46 -4.31
C MET A 306 -14.02 2.24 -3.75
N GLU A 307 -14.85 3.28 -3.85
CA GLU A 307 -16.21 3.21 -3.32
C GLU A 307 -17.08 2.19 -4.07
N LYS A 308 -17.87 1.44 -3.30
CA LYS A 308 -18.91 0.53 -3.82
C LYS A 308 -18.35 -0.46 -4.84
N GLY A 309 -17.15 -1.00 -4.61
CA GLY A 309 -16.60 -2.08 -5.42
C GLY A 309 -16.32 -1.70 -6.88
N LYS A 310 -16.15 -0.41 -7.20
CA LYS A 310 -15.94 0.06 -8.58
C LYS A 310 -14.45 0.26 -8.86
N VAL A 311 -13.97 -0.28 -9.98
CA VAL A 311 -12.64 0.08 -10.50
C VAL A 311 -12.62 1.57 -10.84
N GLY A 312 -11.66 2.30 -10.28
CA GLY A 312 -11.44 3.72 -10.56
C GLY A 312 -10.77 3.89 -11.92
N SER A 313 -11.20 4.88 -12.71
CA SER A 313 -10.59 5.20 -14.00
C SER A 313 -10.65 6.69 -14.27
N TRP A 314 -9.49 7.29 -14.53
CA TRP A 314 -9.35 8.72 -14.78
C TRP A 314 -8.36 8.99 -15.92
N CYS A 315 -8.23 10.26 -16.30
CA CYS A 315 -7.25 10.70 -17.30
C CYS A 315 -7.39 9.97 -18.64
N ASN A 316 -8.64 9.74 -19.06
CA ASN A 316 -9.00 8.97 -20.25
C ASN A 316 -8.52 7.50 -20.20
N GLY A 317 -8.62 6.86 -19.02
CA GLY A 317 -8.20 5.48 -18.81
C GLY A 317 -6.70 5.27 -18.64
N ARG A 318 -5.91 6.36 -18.57
CA ARG A 318 -4.46 6.28 -18.32
C ARG A 318 -4.09 6.09 -16.86
N LEU A 319 -5.03 6.30 -15.94
CA LEU A 319 -4.88 5.93 -14.55
C LEU A 319 -6.06 5.05 -14.15
N VAL A 320 -5.74 3.85 -13.66
CA VAL A 320 -6.74 2.88 -13.19
C VAL A 320 -6.39 2.46 -11.77
N SER A 321 -7.38 2.48 -10.86
CA SER A 321 -7.25 1.93 -9.51
C SER A 321 -8.10 0.67 -9.41
N ALA A 322 -7.44 -0.46 -9.12
CA ALA A 322 -8.04 -1.79 -9.09
C ALA A 322 -8.31 -2.31 -7.65
N ASP A 323 -7.98 -1.52 -6.62
CA ASP A 323 -8.40 -1.82 -5.25
C ASP A 323 -9.88 -1.46 -5.07
N VAL A 324 -10.74 -2.46 -5.22
CA VAL A 324 -12.19 -2.32 -5.06
C VAL A 324 -12.66 -2.69 -3.65
N GLY A 325 -11.76 -2.88 -2.68
CA GLY A 325 -12.08 -3.49 -1.40
C GLY A 325 -12.47 -4.95 -1.57
N LEU A 326 -11.59 -5.72 -2.22
CA LEU A 326 -11.84 -7.12 -2.55
C LEU A 326 -12.05 -7.97 -1.29
N SER A 327 -11.15 -7.82 -0.33
CA SER A 327 -11.15 -8.56 0.94
C SER A 327 -12.40 -8.27 1.78
N ARG A 328 -12.98 -9.34 2.36
CA ARG A 328 -14.04 -9.26 3.37
C ARG A 328 -13.55 -8.67 4.70
N TYR A 329 -12.24 -8.65 4.92
CA TYR A 329 -11.61 -8.13 6.14
C TYR A 329 -11.30 -6.62 6.05
N ILE A 330 -11.74 -5.97 4.98
CA ILE A 330 -11.77 -4.52 4.83
C ILE A 330 -13.14 -4.00 5.22
N GLU A 331 -13.17 -2.91 5.98
CA GLU A 331 -14.42 -2.24 6.35
C GLU A 331 -15.21 -1.87 5.09
N GLY A 332 -16.43 -2.41 4.98
CA GLY A 332 -17.28 -2.20 3.81
C GLY A 332 -16.84 -2.90 2.53
N GLY A 333 -15.83 -3.78 2.59
CA GLY A 333 -15.31 -4.58 1.48
C GLY A 333 -16.13 -5.83 1.15
N GLY A 334 -15.49 -6.80 0.49
CA GLY A 334 -16.11 -8.04 0.02
C GLY A 334 -16.68 -7.95 -1.40
N TYR A 335 -16.14 -7.08 -2.25
CA TYR A 335 -16.52 -7.00 -3.66
C TYR A 335 -15.67 -7.91 -4.54
N GLU A 336 -16.10 -8.11 -5.78
CA GLU A 336 -15.29 -8.80 -6.79
C GLU A 336 -15.14 -7.95 -8.05
N ALA A 337 -13.89 -7.61 -8.34
CA ALA A 337 -13.50 -7.06 -9.62
C ALA A 337 -12.07 -7.47 -9.94
N TYR A 338 -11.76 -7.47 -11.23
CA TYR A 338 -10.39 -7.52 -11.73
C TYR A 338 -10.26 -6.65 -12.97
N VAL A 339 -9.03 -6.35 -13.33
CA VAL A 339 -8.73 -5.56 -14.52
C VAL A 339 -7.99 -6.44 -15.52
N THR A 340 -8.26 -6.25 -16.81
CA THR A 340 -7.43 -6.84 -17.87
C THR A 340 -6.82 -5.77 -18.74
N VAL A 341 -5.59 -5.99 -19.17
CA VAL A 341 -4.89 -5.13 -20.12
C VAL A 341 -4.58 -5.91 -21.39
N ASP A 342 -5.08 -5.41 -22.52
CA ASP A 342 -4.83 -6.00 -23.83
C ASP A 342 -3.32 -5.95 -24.15
N PRO A 343 -2.78 -6.91 -24.90
CA PRO A 343 -1.35 -6.96 -25.20
C PRO A 343 -0.95 -5.75 -26.04
N TYR A 344 0.20 -5.16 -25.69
CA TYR A 344 0.76 -4.06 -26.46
C TYR A 344 1.21 -4.55 -27.84
N VAL A 345 0.63 -4.00 -28.91
CA VAL A 345 1.04 -4.28 -30.28
C VAL A 345 1.90 -3.13 -30.77
N ALA A 346 3.22 -3.35 -30.80
CA ALA A 346 4.15 -2.39 -31.38
C ALA A 346 3.82 -2.12 -32.86
N PRO A 347 3.87 -0.86 -33.34
CA PRO A 347 3.63 -0.57 -34.75
C PRO A 347 4.70 -1.22 -35.64
N GLU A 348 4.29 -1.98 -36.67
CA GLU A 348 5.22 -2.58 -37.63
C GLU A 348 6.09 -1.51 -38.30
N LYS A 349 7.42 -1.64 -38.20
CA LYS A 349 8.35 -0.79 -38.95
C LYS A 349 8.23 -1.10 -40.45
N GLY A 350 7.73 -0.14 -41.24
CA GLY A 350 7.88 -0.14 -42.70
C GLY A 350 6.61 -0.34 -43.57
N LYS A 351 5.42 -0.52 -42.99
CA LYS A 351 4.16 -0.51 -43.77
C LYS A 351 3.39 0.79 -43.53
N ARG A 352 2.95 1.46 -44.61
CA ARG A 352 2.05 2.62 -44.52
C ARG A 352 0.81 2.22 -43.71
N ALA A 353 0.62 2.87 -42.57
CA ALA A 353 -0.48 2.64 -41.64
C ALA A 353 -1.84 2.73 -42.38
N ARG A 354 -2.44 1.58 -42.69
CA ARG A 354 -3.82 1.51 -43.18
C ARG A 354 -4.70 1.37 -41.94
N LYS A 355 -5.41 2.45 -41.61
CA LYS A 355 -6.18 2.71 -40.37
C LYS A 355 -5.28 2.86 -39.13
N THR A 356 -5.46 3.97 -38.42
CA THR A 356 -4.94 4.30 -37.10
C THR A 356 -5.43 3.29 -36.06
N VAL A 357 -4.80 2.12 -36.01
CA VAL A 357 -4.94 1.21 -34.86
C VAL A 357 -4.12 1.86 -33.74
N SER A 358 -4.80 2.32 -32.68
CA SER A 358 -4.15 2.80 -31.46
C SER A 358 -3.21 1.70 -30.95
N THR A 359 -1.93 2.01 -30.83
CA THR A 359 -0.90 1.10 -30.30
C THR A 359 -0.90 1.05 -28.78
N ALA A 360 -1.59 1.98 -28.12
CA ALA A 360 -1.68 2.02 -26.65
C ALA A 360 -2.50 0.85 -26.11
N SER A 361 -2.04 0.27 -25.01
CA SER A 361 -2.77 -0.80 -24.32
C SER A 361 -4.13 -0.31 -23.83
N ARG A 362 -5.14 -1.19 -23.91
CA ARG A 362 -6.49 -0.90 -23.42
C ARG A 362 -6.73 -1.63 -22.12
N ILE A 363 -7.34 -0.94 -21.17
CA ILE A 363 -7.58 -1.43 -19.82
C ILE A 363 -9.09 -1.61 -19.62
N HIS A 364 -9.50 -2.80 -19.20
CA HIS A 364 -10.90 -3.19 -19.04
C HIS A 364 -11.17 -3.64 -17.61
N ALA A 365 -12.26 -3.18 -17.01
CA ALA A 365 -12.71 -3.62 -15.69
C ALA A 365 -13.77 -4.73 -15.83
N HIS A 366 -13.64 -5.77 -15.03
CA HIS A 366 -14.54 -6.92 -15.01
C HIS A 366 -15.16 -7.07 -13.61
N TYR A 367 -16.46 -7.33 -13.57
CA TYR A 367 -17.22 -7.50 -12.33
C TYR A 367 -17.99 -8.82 -12.40
N PRO A 368 -17.42 -9.95 -11.91
CA PRO A 368 -18.02 -11.27 -12.03
C PRO A 368 -19.45 -11.36 -11.52
N LEU A 369 -19.76 -10.63 -10.45
CA LEU A 369 -21.09 -10.57 -9.82
C LEU A 369 -21.89 -9.31 -10.17
N GLY A 370 -21.33 -8.41 -10.99
CA GLY A 370 -21.87 -7.08 -11.25
C GLY A 370 -21.23 -5.99 -10.36
N SER A 371 -21.15 -4.78 -10.90
CA SER A 371 -20.49 -3.65 -10.24
C SER A 371 -21.21 -3.25 -8.96
N GLY A 372 -20.46 -3.13 -7.86
CA GLY A 372 -21.01 -2.82 -6.53
C GLY A 372 -21.79 -3.94 -5.86
N VAL A 373 -21.77 -5.14 -6.43
CA VAL A 373 -22.32 -6.34 -5.79
C VAL A 373 -21.24 -6.93 -4.88
N ARG A 374 -21.60 -7.11 -3.61
CA ARG A 374 -20.77 -7.83 -2.64
C ARG A 374 -21.05 -9.31 -2.75
N VAL A 375 -20.01 -10.09 -2.54
CA VAL A 375 -20.16 -11.53 -2.40
C VAL A 375 -20.74 -11.79 -1.01
N PRO A 376 -21.80 -12.61 -0.88
CA PRO A 376 -22.32 -13.01 0.41
C PRO A 376 -21.19 -13.60 1.27
N SER A 377 -21.09 -13.16 2.52
CA SER A 377 -20.26 -13.84 3.50
C SER A 377 -20.87 -15.21 3.75
N ASN A 378 -20.32 -16.26 3.14
CA ASN A 378 -20.56 -17.62 3.61
C ASN A 378 -20.00 -17.68 5.04
N THR A 379 -20.90 -17.80 6.00
CA THR A 379 -20.63 -17.94 7.44
C THR A 379 -19.85 -19.20 7.74
#